data_AF-A0A1F9KCK8-F1
#
_entry.id   AF-A0A1F9KCK8-F1
#
_cell.length_a   1.000
_cell.length_b   1.000
_cell.length_c   1.000
_cell.angle_alpha   90.00
_cell.angle_beta   90.00
_cell.angle_gamma   90.00
#
_symmetry.space_group_name_H-M   'P 1'
#
loop_
_entity.id
_entity.type
_entity.pdbx_description
1 polymer ?
#
loop_
_entity_poly.entity_id
_entity_poly.type
_entity_poly.pdbx_seq_one_letter_code
_entity_poly.pdbx_strand_id
1 'polypeptide(L)'
;MDETALDTLTQRLYRLERTVRWYKVFGIATLAVLGPLLLMAATRKHVPEEIRARRFVVVDANGKDLLDMWAAGNRLPTITLYDVNGKPRTQLDILPDGSPRLYFADADQRIRLRLGPATEGRSHVEIIDRKGETIWKAP
;
A
#
# COMPACT_ATOMS: atom_id res chain seq x y z
N MET A 1 12.53 71.10 24.60
CA MET A 1 12.55 69.66 24.28
C MET A 1 13.82 69.14 24.94
N ASP A 2 13.69 68.32 25.99
CA ASP A 2 14.81 67.96 26.88
C ASP A 2 15.84 67.05 26.21
N GLU A 3 17.10 67.49 26.10
CA GLU A 3 18.24 66.68 25.61
C GLU A 3 18.43 65.39 26.42
N THR A 4 18.20 65.45 27.73
CA THR A 4 18.28 64.30 28.63
C THR A 4 17.22 63.24 28.33
N ALA A 5 16.03 63.64 27.85
CA ALA A 5 14.99 62.73 27.41
C ALA A 5 15.37 62.04 26.09
N LEU A 6 16.04 62.75 25.17
CA LEU A 6 16.55 62.19 23.91
C LEU A 6 17.67 61.17 24.15
N ASP A 7 18.62 61.47 25.05
CA ASP A 7 19.71 60.57 25.43
C ASP A 7 19.22 59.27 26.10
N THR A 8 18.16 59.39 26.90
CA THR A 8 17.55 58.23 27.57
C THR A 8 16.85 57.31 26.55
N LEU A 9 16.24 57.87 25.50
CA LEU A 9 15.58 57.12 24.43
C LEU A 9 16.59 56.44 23.50
N THR A 10 17.70 57.08 23.14
CA THR A 10 18.77 56.48 22.33
C THR A 10 19.47 55.35 23.07
N GLN A 11 19.75 55.49 24.37
CA GLN A 11 20.30 54.39 25.17
C GLN A 11 19.38 53.16 25.22
N ARG A 12 18.07 53.38 25.39
CA ARG A 12 17.09 52.28 25.41
C ARG A 12 16.94 51.62 24.04
N LEU A 13 16.99 52.39 22.95
CA LEU A 13 16.99 51.87 21.58
C LEU A 13 18.18 50.96 21.32
N TYR A 14 19.38 51.38 21.70
CA TYR A 14 20.59 50.59 21.49
C TYR A 14 20.55 49.25 22.25
N ARG A 15 19.97 49.28 23.47
CA ARG A 15 19.76 48.08 24.29
C ARG A 15 18.69 47.15 23.68
N LEU A 16 17.61 47.72 23.15
CA LEU A 16 16.56 46.96 22.45
C LEU A 16 17.09 46.33 21.16
N GLU A 17 17.81 47.09 20.34
CA GLU A 17 18.30 46.64 19.03
C GLU A 17 19.22 45.43 19.15
N ARG A 18 20.12 45.44 20.14
CA ARG A 18 21.01 44.31 20.45
C ARG A 18 20.25 43.07 20.89
N THR A 19 19.19 43.24 21.67
CA THR A 19 18.37 42.15 22.21
C THR A 19 17.48 41.56 21.11
N VAL A 20 16.84 42.41 20.31
CA VAL A 20 16.04 42.03 19.14
C VAL A 20 16.90 41.27 18.11
N ARG A 21 18.14 41.71 17.88
CA ARG A 21 19.06 41.02 16.96
C ARG A 21 19.42 39.61 17.45
N TRP A 22 19.65 39.43 18.75
CA TRP A 22 19.89 38.11 19.33
C TRP A 22 18.67 37.19 19.22
N TYR A 23 17.46 37.70 19.49
CA TYR A 23 16.22 36.91 19.30
C TYR A 23 15.98 36.54 17.82
N LYS A 24 16.26 37.43 16.87
CA LYS A 24 16.18 37.13 15.43
C LYS A 24 17.15 36.02 15.03
N VAL A 25 18.39 36.09 15.49
CA VAL A 25 19.41 35.06 15.21
C VAL A 25 19.02 33.71 15.81
N PHE A 26 18.58 33.69 17.07
CA PHE A 26 18.08 32.46 17.69
C PHE A 26 16.85 31.90 16.98
N GLY A 27 15.91 32.74 16.58
CA GLY A 27 14.72 32.31 15.83
C GLY A 27 15.08 31.70 14.49
N ILE A 28 15.98 32.34 13.73
CA ILE A 28 16.48 31.81 12.45
C ILE A 28 17.24 30.50 12.65
N ALA A 29 18.14 30.42 13.63
CA ALA A 29 18.88 29.21 13.92
C ALA A 29 17.94 28.05 14.33
N THR A 30 16.93 28.35 15.13
CA THR A 30 15.89 27.40 15.54
C THR A 30 15.12 26.88 14.33
N LEU A 31 14.68 27.76 13.43
CA LEU A 31 13.99 27.37 12.19
C LEU A 31 14.90 26.58 11.23
N ALA A 32 16.17 26.96 11.12
CA ALA A 32 17.15 26.28 10.26
C ALA A 32 17.49 24.86 10.75
N VAL A 33 17.30 24.56 12.04
CA VAL A 33 17.49 23.23 12.62
C VAL A 33 16.19 22.43 12.64
N LEU A 34 15.10 23.00 13.15
CA LEU A 34 13.81 22.32 13.25
C LEU A 34 13.20 22.04 11.89
N GLY A 35 13.35 22.93 10.90
CA GLY A 35 12.81 22.74 9.57
C GLY A 35 13.30 21.45 8.89
N PRO A 36 14.62 21.25 8.74
CA PRO A 36 15.17 20.01 8.20
C PRO A 36 14.83 18.77 9.03
N LEU A 37 14.80 18.87 10.36
CA LEU A 37 14.41 17.76 11.25
C LEU A 37 12.96 17.32 11.02
N LEU A 38 12.05 18.28 10.88
CA LEU A 38 10.65 18.01 10.57
C LEU A 38 10.49 17.42 9.17
N LEU A 39 11.24 17.92 8.17
CA LEU A 39 11.25 17.36 6.82
C LEU A 39 11.77 15.92 6.82
N MET A 40 12.88 15.63 7.50
CA MET A 40 13.42 14.27 7.64
C MET A 40 12.44 13.34 8.34
N ALA A 41 11.79 13.79 9.41
CA ALA A 41 10.76 13.01 10.10
C ALA A 41 9.57 12.70 9.19
N ALA A 42 9.13 13.66 8.37
CA ALA A 42 8.05 13.49 7.41
C ALA A 42 8.41 12.54 6.24
N THR A 43 9.69 12.38 5.91
CA THR A 43 10.12 11.44 4.86
C THR A 43 10.15 9.97 5.27
N ARG A 44 9.87 9.64 6.55
CA ARG A 44 9.78 8.24 6.99
C ARG A 44 8.59 7.59 6.29
N LYS A 45 8.89 6.65 5.38
CA LYS A 45 7.87 5.76 4.80
C LYS A 45 7.29 4.89 5.91
N HIS A 46 6.10 5.24 6.38
CA HIS A 46 5.37 4.41 7.33
C HIS A 46 4.67 3.30 6.53
N VAL A 47 5.18 2.09 6.66
CA VAL A 47 4.49 0.88 6.16
C VAL A 47 3.56 0.44 7.30
N PRO A 48 2.23 0.42 7.10
CA PRO A 48 1.33 -0.05 8.15
C PRO A 48 1.63 -1.52 8.47
N GLU A 49 1.54 -1.89 9.74
CA GLU A 49 1.73 -3.28 10.18
C GLU A 49 0.59 -4.20 9.70
N GLU A 50 -0.64 -3.67 9.62
CA GLU A 50 -1.83 -4.41 9.19
C GLU A 50 -2.71 -3.54 8.28
N ILE A 51 -3.18 -4.11 7.17
CA ILE A 51 -4.20 -3.51 6.30
C ILE A 51 -5.49 -4.32 6.46
N ARG A 52 -6.47 -3.75 7.17
CA ARG A 52 -7.82 -4.33 7.30
C ARG A 52 -8.73 -3.76 6.22
N ALA A 53 -9.07 -4.57 5.23
CA ALA A 53 -9.95 -4.19 4.13
C ALA A 53 -10.93 -5.32 3.80
N ARG A 54 -12.13 -4.95 3.32
CA ARG A 54 -13.10 -5.94 2.79
C ARG A 54 -12.71 -6.45 1.40
N ARG A 55 -11.99 -5.61 0.65
CA ARG A 55 -11.51 -5.86 -0.71
C ARG A 55 -10.24 -5.04 -0.93
N PHE A 56 -9.26 -5.64 -1.60
CA PHE A 56 -8.01 -5.02 -1.99
C PHE A 56 -7.82 -5.26 -3.49
N VAL A 57 -7.80 -4.17 -4.26
CA VAL A 57 -7.66 -4.21 -5.71
C VAL A 57 -6.39 -3.46 -6.09
N VAL A 58 -5.55 -4.08 -6.90
CA VAL A 58 -4.42 -3.42 -7.56
C VAL A 58 -4.86 -3.08 -8.97
N VAL A 59 -4.76 -1.81 -9.34
CA VAL A 59 -5.11 -1.30 -10.67
C VAL A 59 -3.87 -0.84 -11.42
N ASP A 60 -3.91 -0.88 -12.75
CA ASP A 60 -2.90 -0.27 -13.61
C ASP A 60 -3.11 1.25 -13.78
N ALA A 61 -2.23 1.89 -14.57
CA ALA A 61 -2.29 3.33 -14.83
C ALA A 61 -3.56 3.78 -15.58
N ASN A 62 -4.26 2.85 -16.25
CA ASN A 62 -5.51 3.10 -16.95
C ASN A 62 -6.74 2.80 -16.07
N GLY A 63 -6.53 2.42 -14.81
CA GLY A 63 -7.59 2.06 -13.87
C GLY A 63 -8.10 0.63 -14.02
N LYS A 64 -7.39 -0.24 -14.74
CA LYS A 64 -7.81 -1.64 -14.93
C LYS A 64 -7.27 -2.55 -13.84
N ASP A 65 -8.14 -3.39 -13.31
CA ASP A 65 -7.80 -4.38 -12.27
C ASP A 65 -6.74 -5.37 -12.77
N LEU A 66 -5.66 -5.50 -11.99
CA LEU A 66 -4.57 -6.46 -12.17
C LEU A 66 -4.69 -7.61 -11.17
N LEU A 67 -5.10 -7.28 -9.94
CA LEU A 67 -5.30 -8.21 -8.84
C LEU A 67 -6.51 -7.77 -8.03
N ASP A 68 -7.33 -8.74 -7.62
CA ASP A 68 -8.48 -8.52 -6.76
C ASP A 68 -8.51 -9.56 -5.65
N MET A 69 -8.44 -9.10 -4.41
CA MET A 69 -8.54 -9.89 -3.19
C MET A 69 -9.77 -9.47 -2.42
N TRP A 70 -10.66 -10.39 -2.12
CA TRP A 70 -11.87 -10.04 -1.40
C TRP A 70 -12.41 -11.21 -0.58
N ALA A 71 -13.01 -10.87 0.56
CA ALA A 71 -13.70 -11.78 1.46
C ALA A 71 -14.82 -10.98 2.12
N ALA A 72 -16.00 -10.93 1.49
CA ALA A 72 -17.10 -10.08 1.94
C ALA A 72 -18.43 -10.83 1.97
N GLY A 73 -19.10 -10.82 3.14
CA GLY A 73 -20.41 -11.44 3.35
C GLY A 73 -20.37 -12.97 3.39
N ASN A 74 -21.38 -13.65 2.82
CA ASN A 74 -21.46 -15.11 2.69
C ASN A 74 -20.57 -15.69 1.57
N ARG A 75 -19.59 -14.92 1.10
CA ARG A 75 -18.73 -15.32 0.00
C ARG A 75 -17.35 -15.67 0.53
N LEU A 76 -16.79 -16.72 -0.04
CA LEU A 76 -15.54 -17.30 0.41
C LEU A 76 -14.33 -16.48 -0.09
N PRO A 77 -13.22 -16.48 0.68
CA PRO A 77 -12.03 -15.72 0.31
C PRO A 77 -11.55 -16.07 -1.09
N THR A 78 -11.27 -15.04 -1.89
CA THR A 78 -10.80 -15.19 -3.28
C THR A 78 -9.68 -14.20 -3.58
N ILE A 79 -8.65 -14.66 -4.27
CA ILE A 79 -7.59 -13.86 -4.88
C ILE A 79 -7.60 -14.15 -6.38
N THR A 80 -7.75 -13.14 -7.22
CA THR A 80 -7.79 -13.26 -8.69
C THR A 80 -6.72 -12.40 -9.32
N LEU A 81 -5.98 -12.96 -10.29
CA LEU A 81 -5.08 -12.23 -11.18
C LEU A 81 -5.67 -12.13 -12.58
N TYR A 82 -5.63 -10.93 -13.16
CA TYR A 82 -6.19 -10.65 -14.48
C TYR A 82 -5.08 -10.46 -15.53
N ASP A 83 -5.36 -10.83 -16.78
CA ASP A 83 -4.48 -10.53 -17.91
C ASP A 83 -4.66 -9.09 -18.43
N VAL A 84 -3.90 -8.75 -19.48
CA VAL A 84 -3.97 -7.46 -20.17
C VAL A 84 -5.35 -7.12 -20.75
N ASN A 85 -6.21 -8.11 -20.97
CA ASN A 85 -7.59 -7.94 -21.45
C ASN A 85 -8.64 -7.93 -20.32
N GLY A 86 -8.22 -8.09 -19.06
CA GLY A 86 -9.12 -8.12 -17.90
C GLY A 86 -9.75 -9.49 -17.67
N LYS A 87 -9.22 -10.55 -18.28
CA LYS A 87 -9.68 -11.93 -18.07
C LYS A 87 -8.93 -12.56 -16.90
N PRO A 88 -9.61 -13.26 -15.97
CA PRO A 88 -8.93 -13.99 -14.90
C PRO A 88 -8.05 -15.10 -15.47
N ARG A 89 -6.79 -15.17 -15.03
CA ARG A 89 -5.81 -16.19 -15.41
C ARG A 89 -5.41 -17.09 -14.27
N THR A 90 -5.47 -16.58 -13.05
CA THR A 90 -5.13 -17.34 -11.86
C THR A 90 -6.09 -16.97 -10.76
N GLN A 91 -6.57 -17.97 -10.02
CA GLN A 91 -7.43 -17.74 -8.87
C GLN A 91 -7.06 -18.72 -7.76
N LEU A 92 -6.93 -18.17 -6.55
CA LEU A 92 -6.86 -18.90 -5.29
C LEU A 92 -8.14 -18.62 -4.51
N ASP A 93 -8.94 -19.64 -4.27
CA ASP A 93 -10.21 -19.50 -3.57
C ASP A 93 -10.45 -20.64 -2.57
N ILE A 94 -11.42 -20.43 -1.69
CA ILE A 94 -12.04 -21.48 -0.90
C ILE A 94 -13.38 -21.85 -1.55
N LEU A 95 -13.62 -23.14 -1.75
CA LEU A 95 -14.86 -23.70 -2.30
C LEU A 95 -15.94 -23.84 -1.22
N PRO A 96 -17.23 -23.95 -1.59
CA PRO A 96 -18.34 -24.09 -0.64
C PRO A 96 -18.21 -25.22 0.39
N ASP A 97 -17.46 -26.26 0.07
CA ASP A 97 -17.14 -27.39 0.96
C ASP A 97 -15.96 -27.11 1.92
N GLY A 98 -15.39 -25.91 1.88
CA GLY A 98 -14.25 -25.48 2.68
C GLY A 98 -12.88 -25.80 2.07
N SER A 99 -12.83 -26.47 0.92
CA SER A 99 -11.57 -26.85 0.30
C SER A 99 -10.87 -25.67 -0.38
N PRO A 100 -9.53 -25.54 -0.26
CA PRO A 100 -8.77 -24.56 -1.01
C PRO A 100 -8.53 -25.03 -2.44
N ARG A 101 -8.61 -24.12 -3.40
CA ARG A 101 -8.29 -24.40 -4.81
C ARG A 101 -7.44 -23.29 -5.41
N LEU A 102 -6.42 -23.69 -6.13
CA LEU A 102 -5.63 -22.82 -7.01
C LEU A 102 -5.79 -23.33 -8.44
N TYR A 103 -6.09 -22.44 -9.39
CA TYR A 103 -6.11 -22.82 -10.80
C TYR A 103 -5.45 -21.78 -11.71
N PHE A 104 -5.04 -22.25 -12.88
CA PHE A 104 -4.55 -21.44 -13.99
C PHE A 104 -5.43 -21.67 -15.22
N ALA A 105 -5.86 -20.59 -15.86
CA ALA A 105 -6.70 -20.61 -17.05
C ALA A 105 -5.96 -20.04 -18.26
N ASP A 106 -6.18 -20.65 -19.43
CA ASP A 106 -5.64 -20.15 -20.70
C ASP A 106 -6.44 -18.96 -21.25
N ALA A 107 -6.04 -18.46 -22.42
CA ALA A 107 -6.63 -17.32 -23.13
C ALA A 107 -8.17 -17.36 -23.24
N ASP A 108 -8.72 -18.56 -23.41
CA ASP A 108 -10.14 -18.87 -23.59
C ASP A 108 -10.87 -19.09 -22.24
N GLN A 109 -10.20 -18.82 -21.12
CA GLN A 109 -10.68 -19.05 -19.76
C GLN A 109 -10.91 -20.53 -19.42
N ARG A 110 -10.25 -21.44 -20.14
CA ARG A 110 -10.28 -22.87 -19.82
C ARG A 110 -9.19 -23.18 -18.81
N ILE A 111 -9.55 -23.87 -17.73
CA ILE A 111 -8.60 -24.32 -16.71
C ILE A 111 -7.61 -25.30 -17.36
N ARG A 112 -6.31 -25.02 -17.23
CA ARG A 112 -5.20 -25.85 -17.71
C ARG A 112 -4.38 -26.46 -16.59
N LEU A 113 -4.45 -25.89 -15.40
CA LEU A 113 -3.82 -26.44 -14.22
C LEU A 113 -4.73 -26.20 -13.01
N ARG A 114 -4.90 -27.22 -12.18
CA ARG A 114 -5.67 -27.15 -10.93
C ARG A 114 -4.90 -27.82 -9.80
N LEU A 115 -4.92 -27.20 -8.63
CA LEU A 115 -4.45 -27.77 -7.37
C LEU A 115 -5.54 -27.60 -6.32
N GLY A 116 -5.71 -28.60 -5.47
CA GLY A 116 -6.64 -28.59 -4.36
C GLY A 116 -6.91 -30.00 -3.86
N PRO A 117 -7.65 -30.19 -2.78
CA PRO A 117 -8.11 -31.51 -2.40
C PRO A 117 -9.20 -31.98 -3.39
N ALA A 118 -9.21 -33.28 -3.66
CA ALA A 118 -10.32 -33.97 -4.30
C ALA A 118 -11.49 -34.08 -3.31
N THR A 119 -12.65 -34.55 -3.80
CA THR A 119 -13.90 -34.81 -3.05
C THR A 119 -13.77 -35.80 -1.87
N GLU A 120 -12.56 -36.27 -1.55
CA GLU A 120 -12.26 -37.22 -0.46
C GLU A 120 -11.04 -36.81 0.38
N GLY A 121 -10.66 -35.52 0.35
CA GLY A 121 -9.57 -34.98 1.18
C GLY A 121 -8.15 -35.29 0.69
N ARG A 122 -7.99 -36.01 -0.44
CA ARG A 122 -6.69 -36.24 -1.07
C ARG A 122 -6.27 -35.03 -1.92
N SER A 123 -5.09 -34.48 -1.69
CA SER A 123 -4.52 -33.43 -2.55
C SER A 123 -4.32 -33.94 -3.98
N HIS A 124 -4.72 -33.16 -4.98
CA HIS A 124 -4.41 -33.42 -6.38
C HIS A 124 -3.75 -32.20 -7.04
N VAL A 125 -2.93 -32.49 -8.04
CA VAL A 125 -2.47 -31.54 -9.05
C VAL A 125 -2.88 -32.13 -10.39
N GLU A 126 -3.63 -31.38 -11.20
CA GLU A 126 -4.12 -31.79 -12.52
C GLU A 126 -3.58 -30.84 -13.58
N ILE A 127 -3.05 -31.40 -14.67
CA ILE A 127 -2.76 -30.69 -15.91
C ILE A 127 -3.81 -31.12 -16.94
N ILE A 128 -4.49 -30.14 -17.52
CA ILE A 128 -5.64 -30.33 -18.39
C ILE A 128 -5.28 -29.82 -19.79
N ASP A 129 -5.46 -30.67 -20.80
CA ASP A 129 -5.19 -30.33 -22.19
C ASP A 129 -6.23 -29.40 -22.79
N ARG A 130 -6.09 -29.06 -24.09
CA ARG A 130 -7.02 -28.17 -24.79
C ARG A 130 -8.46 -28.67 -24.85
N LYS A 131 -8.67 -29.98 -24.90
CA LYS A 131 -9.97 -30.64 -24.99
C LYS A 131 -10.69 -30.72 -23.64
N GLY A 132 -9.96 -30.50 -22.54
CA GLY A 132 -10.49 -30.62 -21.19
C GLY A 132 -10.15 -31.96 -20.52
N GLU A 133 -9.26 -32.75 -21.12
CA GLU A 133 -8.82 -34.04 -20.62
C GLU A 133 -7.61 -33.88 -19.70
N THR A 134 -7.61 -34.58 -18.57
CA THR A 134 -6.45 -34.63 -17.66
C THR A 134 -5.33 -35.42 -18.33
N ILE A 135 -4.27 -34.73 -18.73
CA ILE A 135 -3.08 -35.36 -19.33
C ILE A 135 -2.04 -35.78 -18.30
N TRP A 136 -2.09 -35.18 -17.11
CA TRP A 136 -1.26 -35.60 -16.00
C TRP A 136 -1.95 -35.27 -14.68
N LYS A 137 -1.78 -36.16 -13.71
CA LYS A 137 -2.14 -35.91 -12.32
C LYS A 137 -1.01 -36.37 -11.41
N ALA A 138 -0.81 -35.67 -10.30
CA ALA A 138 0.12 -36.14 -9.27
C ALA A 138 -0.28 -37.55 -8.79
N PRO A 139 0.70 -38.45 -8.55
CA PRO A 139 0.45 -39.80 -8.05
C PRO A 139 -0.21 -39.81 -6.66
#